data_AF-A0A3M2ATC3-F1
#
_entry.id   AF-A0A3M2ATC3-F1
#
_cell.length_a   1.000
_cell.length_b   1.000
_cell.length_c   1.000
_cell.angle_alpha   90.00
_cell.angle_beta   90.00
_cell.angle_gamma   90.00
#
_symmetry.space_group_name_H-M   'P 1'
#
loop_
_entity.id
_entity.type
_entity.pdbx_description
1 polymer ?
#
loop_
_entity_poly.entity_id
_entity_poly.type
_entity_poly.pdbx_seq_one_letter_code
_entity_poly.pdbx_strand_id
1 'polypeptide(L)'
;GEVEDAIGVGCAIELIHNYSLVHDDLPALDNDTLRRGKPTCHIAFGEDLALLAGDALLTLAFEVLSTRENFQSLSSEELIRIIKTVAQKVGYKGMVGGQVLDVKKLADQKTISLKKTAELFSACFVCGGITAKRFELLKDLEELGLKVGLMFQMVDDYIDKDGFYRLYGEGLKENIEAMFKEVKEFARDLELSTQEMEELLSSSVAPVFGESL
;
A
#
# COMPACT_ATOMS: atom_id res chain seq x y z
N GLY A 1 5.52 18.72 9.83
CA GLY A 1 5.85 17.68 10.84
C GLY A 1 7.33 17.40 10.77
N GLU A 2 7.83 16.60 11.70
CA GLU A 2 9.23 16.14 11.70
C GLU A 2 9.41 14.94 10.77
N VAL A 3 10.57 14.84 10.12
CA VAL A 3 10.85 13.75 9.17
C VAL A 3 10.94 12.42 9.90
N GLU A 4 11.48 12.41 11.12
CA GLU A 4 11.62 11.23 11.96
C GLU A 4 10.27 10.64 12.35
N ASP A 5 9.25 11.48 12.56
CA ASP A 5 7.89 11.02 12.82
C ASP A 5 7.33 10.30 11.58
N ALA A 6 7.57 10.85 10.38
CA ALA A 6 7.15 10.22 9.13
C ALA A 6 7.88 8.89 8.88
N ILE A 7 9.18 8.81 9.21
CA ILE A 7 9.96 7.56 9.16
C ILE A 7 9.35 6.53 10.12
N GLY A 8 9.06 6.91 11.37
CA GLY A 8 8.47 5.99 12.35
C GLY A 8 7.13 5.41 11.90
N VAL A 9 6.25 6.26 11.35
CA VAL A 9 4.99 5.82 10.75
C VAL A 9 5.22 4.94 9.52
N GLY A 10 6.14 5.32 8.64
CA GLY A 10 6.51 4.55 7.45
C GLY A 10 7.03 3.16 7.79
N CYS A 11 7.88 3.03 8.81
CA CYS A 11 8.37 1.74 9.30
C CYS A 11 7.21 0.84 9.77
N ALA A 12 6.23 1.38 10.49
CA ALA A 12 5.07 0.60 10.91
C ALA A 12 4.21 0.13 9.72
N ILE A 13 4.03 0.97 8.70
CA ILE A 13 3.32 0.59 7.49
C ILE A 13 4.10 -0.48 6.70
N GLU A 14 5.43 -0.39 6.63
CA GLU A 14 6.26 -1.41 6.00
C GLU A 14 6.22 -2.74 6.76
N LEU A 15 6.17 -2.74 8.10
CA LEU A 15 5.92 -3.97 8.87
C LEU A 15 4.57 -4.59 8.47
N ILE A 16 3.55 -3.76 8.25
CA ILE A 16 2.23 -4.21 7.78
C ILE A 16 2.31 -4.83 6.38
N HIS A 17 2.94 -4.12 5.45
CA HIS A 17 3.14 -4.62 4.10
C HIS A 17 3.90 -5.95 4.08
N ASN A 18 4.95 -6.08 4.91
CA ASN A 18 5.73 -7.32 4.95
C ASN A 18 4.95 -8.47 5.59
N TYR A 19 4.12 -8.25 6.62
CA TYR A 19 3.27 -9.34 7.12
C TYR A 19 2.32 -9.81 6.03
N SER A 20 1.73 -8.89 5.27
CA SER A 20 0.71 -9.26 4.28
C SER A 20 1.31 -10.17 3.24
N LEU A 21 2.53 -9.86 2.75
CA LEU A 21 3.26 -10.71 1.80
C LEU A 21 3.64 -12.08 2.39
N VAL A 22 4.12 -12.12 3.64
CA VAL A 22 4.48 -13.38 4.32
C VAL A 22 3.27 -14.31 4.42
N HIS A 23 2.10 -13.75 4.71
CA HIS A 23 0.86 -14.53 4.75
C HIS A 23 0.37 -14.90 3.34
N ASP A 24 0.39 -13.98 2.37
CA ASP A 24 0.00 -14.22 0.97
C ASP A 24 0.76 -15.40 0.36
N ASP A 25 2.04 -15.52 0.68
CA ASP A 25 2.92 -16.60 0.22
C ASP A 25 2.53 -17.98 0.76
N LEU A 26 1.71 -18.10 1.81
CA LEU A 26 1.40 -19.39 2.44
C LEU A 26 0.69 -20.35 1.46
N PRO A 27 0.82 -21.69 1.63
CA PRO A 27 0.16 -22.66 0.76
C PRO A 27 -1.36 -22.56 0.68
N ALA A 28 -2.00 -21.99 1.71
CA ALA A 28 -3.44 -21.77 1.74
C ALA A 28 -3.91 -20.56 0.91
N LEU A 29 -2.98 -19.72 0.46
CA LEU A 29 -3.22 -18.52 -0.36
C LEU A 29 -2.54 -18.70 -1.71
N ASP A 30 -1.46 -17.97 -2.02
CA ASP A 30 -0.84 -18.00 -3.35
C ASP A 30 0.16 -19.15 -3.51
N ASN A 31 0.64 -19.73 -2.40
CA ASN A 31 1.59 -20.84 -2.39
C ASN A 31 2.89 -20.51 -3.17
N ASP A 32 3.33 -19.25 -3.09
CA ASP A 32 4.51 -18.77 -3.79
C ASP A 32 5.80 -19.28 -3.14
N THR A 33 6.77 -19.67 -3.97
CA THR A 33 8.05 -20.21 -3.49
C THR A 33 9.16 -19.17 -3.41
N LEU A 34 8.99 -18.02 -4.08
CA LEU A 34 9.96 -16.93 -4.12
C LEU A 34 9.29 -15.57 -3.88
N ARG A 35 9.92 -14.73 -3.06
CA ARG A 35 9.55 -13.33 -2.84
C ARG A 35 10.82 -12.47 -2.83
N ARG A 36 10.83 -11.39 -3.62
CA ARG A 36 11.99 -10.47 -3.74
C ARG A 36 13.32 -11.21 -4.03
N GLY A 37 13.27 -12.22 -4.91
CA GLY A 37 14.43 -13.01 -5.35
C GLY A 37 14.98 -14.00 -4.31
N LYS A 38 14.26 -14.25 -3.20
CA LYS A 38 14.65 -15.18 -2.14
C LYS A 38 13.52 -16.17 -1.83
N PRO A 39 13.81 -17.33 -1.23
CA PRO A 39 12.75 -18.23 -0.75
C PRO A 39 11.77 -17.50 0.17
N THR A 40 10.48 -17.79 0.01
CA THR A 40 9.43 -17.28 0.90
C THR A 40 9.62 -17.82 2.33
N CYS A 41 9.02 -17.14 3.31
CA CYS A 41 9.19 -17.51 4.73
C CYS A 41 8.80 -18.97 5.00
N HIS A 42 7.73 -19.46 4.38
CA HIS A 42 7.27 -20.83 4.62
C HIS A 42 8.19 -21.87 3.98
N ILE A 43 8.85 -21.54 2.86
CA ILE A 43 9.87 -22.40 2.23
C ILE A 43 11.14 -22.44 3.08
N ALA A 44 11.56 -21.31 3.63
CA ALA A 44 12.79 -21.22 4.40
C ALA A 44 12.67 -21.78 5.83
N PHE A 45 11.50 -21.59 6.47
CA PHE A 45 11.33 -21.79 7.91
C PHE A 45 10.13 -22.66 8.30
N GLY A 46 9.31 -23.09 7.35
CA GLY A 46 8.07 -23.82 7.63
C GLY A 46 6.84 -22.92 7.75
N GLU A 47 5.66 -23.50 7.49
CA GLU A 47 4.37 -22.80 7.49
C GLU A 47 4.01 -22.21 8.87
N ASP A 48 4.32 -22.94 9.94
CA ASP A 48 4.07 -22.54 11.31
C ASP A 48 4.84 -21.27 11.69
N LEU A 49 6.13 -21.23 11.38
CA LEU A 49 6.95 -20.04 11.63
C LEU A 49 6.58 -18.88 10.70
N ALA A 50 6.21 -19.13 9.45
CA ALA A 50 5.77 -18.08 8.54
C ALA A 50 4.46 -17.43 9.01
N LEU A 51 3.49 -18.23 9.45
CA LEU A 51 2.24 -17.73 10.02
C LEU A 51 2.51 -16.83 11.23
N LEU A 52 3.28 -17.33 12.20
CA LEU A 52 3.62 -16.60 13.42
C LEU A 52 4.48 -15.35 13.16
N ALA A 53 5.34 -15.38 12.14
CA ALA A 53 6.13 -14.22 11.75
C ALA A 53 5.23 -13.10 11.22
N GLY A 54 4.22 -13.42 10.40
CA GLY A 54 3.26 -12.41 9.96
C GLY A 54 2.45 -11.83 11.13
N ASP A 55 1.99 -12.67 12.06
CA ASP A 55 1.29 -12.21 13.27
C ASP A 55 2.16 -11.26 14.12
N ALA A 56 3.45 -11.60 14.27
CA ALA A 56 4.43 -10.78 14.98
C ALA A 56 4.69 -9.45 14.27
N LEU A 57 4.84 -9.43 12.95
CA LEU A 57 5.03 -8.20 12.17
C LEU A 57 3.82 -7.27 12.27
N LEU A 58 2.60 -7.80 12.17
CA LEU A 58 1.36 -7.05 12.35
C LEU A 58 1.28 -6.40 13.74
N THR A 59 1.57 -7.18 14.79
CA THR A 59 1.50 -6.67 16.18
C THR A 59 2.62 -5.68 16.48
N LEU A 60 3.84 -5.91 15.98
CA LEU A 60 4.97 -5.01 16.09
C LEU A 60 4.69 -3.65 15.45
N ALA A 61 3.97 -3.61 14.32
CA ALA A 61 3.59 -2.35 13.69
C ALA A 61 2.78 -1.44 14.64
N PHE A 62 1.84 -2.02 15.39
CA PHE A 62 1.04 -1.26 16.36
C PHE A 62 1.82 -0.93 17.64
N GLU A 63 2.79 -1.76 18.04
CA GLU A 63 3.74 -1.41 19.10
C GLU A 63 4.57 -0.18 18.73
N VAL A 64 5.11 -0.15 17.50
CA VAL A 64 5.86 1.01 16.98
C VAL A 64 5.02 2.28 17.00
N LEU A 65 3.78 2.22 16.50
CA LEU A 65 2.87 3.38 16.46
C LEU A 65 2.37 3.84 17.84
N SER A 66 2.31 2.95 18.83
CA SER A 66 1.79 3.27 20.16
C SER A 66 2.86 3.63 21.19
N THR A 67 4.14 3.44 20.86
CA THR A 67 5.27 3.82 21.71
C THR A 67 5.58 5.31 21.54
N ARG A 68 5.20 6.14 22.53
CA ARG A 68 5.30 7.61 22.43
C ARG A 68 6.73 8.09 22.20
N GLU A 69 7.71 7.37 22.74
CA GLU A 69 9.15 7.69 22.66
C GLU A 69 9.69 7.60 21.22
N ASN A 70 8.99 6.90 20.32
CA ASN A 70 9.37 6.81 18.91
C ASN A 70 9.07 8.10 18.12
N PHE A 71 8.32 9.03 18.71
CA PHE A 71 7.83 10.23 18.02
C PHE A 71 8.29 11.50 18.73
N GLN A 72 8.58 12.54 17.97
CA GLN A 72 9.04 13.83 18.47
C GLN A 72 7.86 14.79 18.64
N SER A 73 7.11 15.02 17.56
CA SER A 73 6.17 16.15 17.46
C SER A 73 4.69 15.76 17.47
N LEU A 74 4.39 14.46 17.34
CA LEU A 74 3.02 13.95 17.35
C LEU A 74 2.42 13.96 18.75
N SER A 75 1.18 14.42 18.87
CA SER A 75 0.37 14.30 20.07
C SER A 75 -0.19 12.88 20.20
N SER A 76 -0.65 12.53 21.41
CA SER A 76 -1.34 11.26 21.64
C SER A 76 -2.60 11.13 20.79
N GLU A 77 -3.33 12.23 20.56
CA GLU A 77 -4.51 12.26 19.70
C GLU A 77 -4.16 12.00 18.22
N GLU A 78 -3.05 12.58 17.74
CA GLU A 78 -2.55 12.36 16.37
C GLU A 78 -2.10 10.89 16.18
N LEU A 79 -1.40 10.32 17.16
CA LEU A 79 -1.00 8.90 17.14
C LEU A 79 -2.21 7.96 17.17
N ILE A 80 -3.20 8.22 18.04
CA ILE A 80 -4.45 7.45 18.07
C ILE A 80 -5.17 7.54 16.73
N ARG A 81 -5.16 8.71 16.08
CA ARG A 81 -5.75 8.88 14.76
C ARG A 81 -5.01 8.08 13.69
N ILE A 82 -3.68 8.08 13.69
CA ILE A 82 -2.86 7.26 12.79
C ILE A 82 -3.15 5.77 13.00
N ILE A 83 -3.07 5.28 14.25
CA ILE A 83 -3.37 3.89 14.61
C ILE A 83 -4.75 3.48 14.12
N LYS A 84 -5.77 4.32 14.34
CA LYS A 84 -7.14 4.05 13.89
C LYS A 84 -7.24 4.00 12.36
N THR A 85 -6.61 4.95 11.66
CA THR A 85 -6.58 4.97 10.19
C THR A 85 -5.95 3.68 9.67
N VAL A 86 -4.76 3.34 10.15
CA VAL A 86 -4.03 2.13 9.75
C VAL A 86 -4.89 0.89 10.01
N ALA A 87 -5.40 0.71 11.23
CA ALA A 87 -6.23 -0.45 11.58
C ALA A 87 -7.47 -0.61 10.69
N GLN A 88 -8.11 0.50 10.31
CA GLN A 88 -9.28 0.47 9.42
C GLN A 88 -8.92 0.11 7.98
N LYS A 89 -7.81 0.66 7.48
CA LYS A 89 -7.34 0.50 6.10
C LYS A 89 -6.70 -0.87 5.84
N VAL A 90 -6.05 -1.45 6.84
CA VAL A 90 -5.37 -2.77 6.69
C VAL A 90 -6.24 -3.93 7.18
N GLY A 91 -7.23 -3.66 8.05
CA GLY A 91 -8.11 -4.68 8.60
C GLY A 91 -9.24 -5.13 7.66
N TYR A 92 -10.30 -5.69 8.25
CA TYR A 92 -11.42 -6.31 7.53
C TYR A 92 -12.21 -5.37 6.59
N LYS A 93 -12.11 -4.04 6.77
CA LYS A 93 -12.75 -3.05 5.90
C LYS A 93 -11.89 -2.61 4.72
N GLY A 94 -10.60 -2.93 4.74
CA GLY A 94 -9.64 -2.61 3.69
C GLY A 94 -8.88 -3.85 3.26
N MET A 95 -7.55 -3.86 3.41
CA MET A 95 -6.64 -4.88 2.83
C MET A 95 -7.09 -6.33 3.09
N VAL A 96 -7.29 -6.73 4.34
CA VAL A 96 -7.74 -8.11 4.66
C VAL A 96 -9.12 -8.39 4.05
N GLY A 97 -10.03 -7.40 4.06
CA GLY A 97 -11.32 -7.53 3.39
C GLY A 97 -11.17 -7.75 1.88
N GLY A 98 -10.25 -7.01 1.24
CA GLY A 98 -9.89 -7.18 -0.17
C GLY A 98 -9.33 -8.56 -0.46
N GLN A 99 -8.45 -9.07 0.40
CA GLN A 99 -7.92 -10.43 0.29
C GLN A 99 -9.02 -11.49 0.35
N VAL A 100 -10.02 -11.32 1.23
CA VAL A 100 -11.17 -12.23 1.28
C VAL A 100 -11.98 -12.18 -0.02
N LEU A 101 -12.22 -10.98 -0.56
CA LEU A 101 -12.93 -10.82 -1.83
C LEU A 101 -12.19 -11.49 -2.99
N ASP A 102 -10.86 -11.41 -2.99
CA ASP A 102 -9.98 -12.01 -3.99
C ASP A 102 -10.02 -13.54 -3.94
N VAL A 103 -9.65 -14.13 -2.79
CA VAL A 103 -9.61 -15.58 -2.58
C VAL A 103 -10.95 -16.24 -2.83
N LYS A 104 -12.06 -15.57 -2.46
CA LYS A 104 -13.42 -16.08 -2.65
C LYS A 104 -14.04 -15.66 -3.98
N LYS A 105 -13.37 -14.84 -4.79
CA LYS A 105 -13.86 -14.29 -6.06
C LYS A 105 -15.24 -13.65 -5.95
N LEU A 106 -15.43 -12.83 -4.92
CA LEU A 106 -16.72 -12.23 -4.55
C LEU A 106 -16.97 -10.84 -5.14
N ALA A 107 -15.99 -10.26 -5.82
CA ALA A 107 -16.10 -8.93 -6.42
C ALA A 107 -15.31 -8.83 -7.73
N ASP A 108 -15.51 -7.74 -8.47
CA ASP A 108 -14.73 -7.44 -9.67
C ASP A 108 -13.28 -7.02 -9.33
N GLN A 109 -12.40 -7.08 -10.34
CA GLN A 109 -10.97 -6.77 -10.20
C GLN A 109 -10.73 -5.37 -9.63
N LYS A 110 -11.56 -4.39 -9.98
CA LYS A 110 -11.40 -3.00 -9.49
C LYS A 110 -11.72 -2.92 -8.00
N THR A 111 -12.79 -3.54 -7.57
CA THR A 111 -13.20 -3.59 -6.16
C THR A 111 -12.16 -4.34 -5.32
N ILE A 112 -11.65 -5.46 -5.83
CA ILE A 112 -10.56 -6.22 -5.19
C ILE A 112 -9.32 -5.33 -5.07
N SER A 113 -8.85 -4.74 -6.17
CA SER A 113 -7.63 -3.91 -6.20
C SER A 113 -7.73 -2.68 -5.28
N LEU A 114 -8.90 -2.03 -5.25
CA LEU A 114 -9.15 -0.91 -4.36
C LEU A 114 -8.99 -1.34 -2.89
N LYS A 115 -9.49 -2.52 -2.52
CA LYS A 115 -9.46 -2.99 -1.13
C LYS A 115 -8.14 -3.64 -0.75
N LYS A 116 -7.66 -4.60 -1.52
CA LYS A 116 -6.46 -5.41 -1.27
C LYS A 116 -5.18 -4.55 -1.34
N THR A 117 -5.12 -3.60 -2.28
CA THR A 117 -3.89 -2.84 -2.54
C THR A 117 -4.07 -1.36 -2.19
N ALA A 118 -5.08 -0.70 -2.75
CA ALA A 118 -5.16 0.75 -2.68
C ALA A 118 -5.46 1.33 -1.29
N GLU A 119 -6.14 0.58 -0.41
CA GLU A 119 -6.38 1.04 0.98
C GLU A 119 -5.07 1.20 1.78
N LEU A 120 -4.04 0.38 1.52
CA LEU A 120 -2.74 0.54 2.18
C LEU A 120 -2.03 1.82 1.70
N PHE A 121 -2.02 2.07 0.39
CA PHE A 121 -1.53 3.34 -0.15
C PHE A 121 -2.31 4.53 0.41
N SER A 122 -3.63 4.45 0.46
CA SER A 122 -4.49 5.45 1.09
C SER A 122 -4.10 5.70 2.56
N ALA A 123 -3.75 4.65 3.32
CA ALA A 123 -3.22 4.80 4.67
C ALA A 123 -1.91 5.60 4.69
N CYS A 124 -0.97 5.34 3.78
CA CYS A 124 0.29 6.09 3.67
C CYS A 124 0.04 7.60 3.50
N PHE A 125 -0.81 7.98 2.55
CA PHE A 125 -1.10 9.39 2.26
C PHE A 125 -1.82 10.07 3.43
N VAL A 126 -2.84 9.43 4.01
CA VAL A 126 -3.57 9.99 5.17
C VAL A 126 -2.66 10.14 6.38
N CYS A 127 -1.82 9.14 6.67
CA CYS A 127 -0.90 9.21 7.81
C CYS A 127 0.21 10.25 7.58
N GLY A 128 0.68 10.39 6.33
CA GLY A 128 1.57 11.49 5.94
C GLY A 128 0.93 12.86 6.17
N GLY A 129 -0.35 13.04 5.79
CA GLY A 129 -1.10 14.27 6.07
C GLY A 129 -1.26 14.58 7.55
N ILE A 130 -1.54 13.56 8.38
CA ILE A 130 -1.60 13.72 9.85
C ILE A 130 -0.24 14.14 10.38
N THR A 131 0.83 13.47 9.94
CA THR A 131 2.21 13.75 10.38
C THR A 131 2.67 15.14 9.97
N ALA A 132 2.27 15.57 8.77
CA ALA A 132 2.54 16.91 8.26
C ALA A 132 1.63 17.99 8.88
N LYS A 133 0.60 17.60 9.65
CA LYS A 133 -0.44 18.48 10.22
C LYS A 133 -1.27 19.19 9.15
N ARG A 134 -1.43 18.57 7.98
CA ARG A 134 -2.26 19.03 6.84
C ARG A 134 -3.66 18.42 6.93
N PHE A 135 -4.36 18.68 8.04
CA PHE A 135 -5.64 18.05 8.35
C PHE A 135 -6.75 18.38 7.34
N GLU A 136 -6.66 19.55 6.73
CA GLU A 136 -7.57 20.04 5.70
C GLU A 136 -7.51 19.20 4.42
N LEU A 137 -6.36 18.57 4.14
CA LEU A 137 -6.16 17.77 2.93
C LEU A 137 -6.48 16.29 3.11
N LEU A 138 -6.89 15.82 4.29
CA LEU A 138 -6.93 14.37 4.55
C LEU A 138 -7.89 13.58 3.66
N LYS A 139 -8.98 14.20 3.19
CA LYS A 139 -9.89 13.56 2.24
C LYS A 139 -9.27 13.47 0.85
N ASP A 140 -8.60 14.53 0.42
CA ASP A 140 -7.95 14.56 -0.88
C ASP A 140 -6.73 13.63 -0.91
N LEU A 141 -5.99 13.54 0.20
CA LEU A 141 -4.91 12.57 0.41
C LEU A 141 -5.42 11.13 0.43
N GLU A 142 -6.57 10.87 1.06
CA GLU A 142 -7.23 9.57 1.01
C GLU A 142 -7.55 9.17 -0.43
N GLU A 143 -8.14 10.08 -1.22
CA GLU A 143 -8.45 9.85 -2.63
C GLU A 143 -7.19 9.68 -3.49
N LEU A 144 -6.18 10.54 -3.32
CA LEU A 144 -4.91 10.47 -4.03
C LEU A 144 -4.23 9.12 -3.78
N GLY A 145 -4.15 8.68 -2.52
CA GLY A 145 -3.58 7.39 -2.18
C GLY A 145 -4.35 6.20 -2.77
N LEU A 146 -5.68 6.28 -2.86
CA LEU A 146 -6.48 5.27 -3.56
C LEU A 146 -6.16 5.21 -5.07
N LYS A 147 -6.00 6.37 -5.73
CA LYS A 147 -5.65 6.42 -7.15
C LYS A 147 -4.24 5.89 -7.42
N VAL A 148 -3.28 6.30 -6.59
CA VAL A 148 -1.90 5.80 -6.66
C VAL A 148 -1.86 4.29 -6.47
N GLY A 149 -2.57 3.75 -5.47
CA GLY A 149 -2.60 2.32 -5.23
C GLY A 149 -3.29 1.53 -6.34
N LEU A 150 -4.35 2.08 -6.95
CA LEU A 150 -4.99 1.45 -8.11
C LEU A 150 -4.07 1.46 -9.34
N MET A 151 -3.37 2.58 -9.59
CA MET A 151 -2.36 2.67 -10.64
C MET A 151 -1.25 1.64 -10.45
N PHE A 152 -0.75 1.51 -9.22
CA PHE A 152 0.27 0.53 -8.87
C PHE A 152 -0.19 -0.90 -9.16
N GLN A 153 -1.44 -1.24 -8.79
CA GLN A 153 -1.99 -2.57 -9.11
C GLN A 153 -2.14 -2.79 -10.62
N MET A 154 -2.52 -1.77 -11.40
CA MET A 154 -2.59 -1.88 -12.86
C MET A 154 -1.21 -2.14 -13.48
N VAL A 155 -0.16 -1.50 -12.96
CA VAL A 155 1.23 -1.75 -13.38
C VAL A 155 1.64 -3.19 -13.07
N ASP A 156 1.40 -3.64 -11.84
CA ASP A 156 1.72 -4.99 -11.37
C ASP A 156 1.04 -6.06 -12.26
N ASP A 157 -0.28 -5.91 -12.45
CA ASP A 157 -1.09 -6.77 -13.32
C ASP A 157 -0.59 -6.79 -14.78
N TYR A 158 -0.07 -5.67 -15.30
CA TYR A 158 0.49 -5.59 -16.65
C TYR A 158 1.79 -6.40 -16.79
N ILE A 159 2.66 -6.35 -15.78
CA ILE A 159 3.94 -7.07 -15.74
C ILE A 159 3.66 -8.58 -15.63
N ASP A 160 2.80 -8.96 -14.71
CA ASP A 160 2.51 -10.36 -14.38
C ASP A 160 1.50 -11.01 -15.33
N LYS A 161 0.89 -10.20 -16.22
CA LYS A 161 -0.12 -10.64 -17.19
C LYS A 161 -1.35 -11.28 -16.51
N ASP A 162 -1.74 -10.74 -15.35
CA ASP A 162 -2.91 -11.15 -14.55
C ASP A 162 -3.89 -9.97 -14.33
N GLY A 163 -4.94 -10.16 -13.52
CA GLY A 163 -5.90 -9.17 -13.08
C GLY A 163 -6.47 -8.33 -14.21
N PHE A 164 -6.19 -7.02 -14.18
CA PHE A 164 -6.61 -6.07 -15.21
C PHE A 164 -6.07 -6.44 -16.60
N TYR A 165 -4.90 -7.05 -16.71
CA TYR A 165 -4.35 -7.45 -18.01
C TYR A 165 -5.19 -8.54 -18.66
N ARG A 166 -5.78 -9.45 -17.88
CA ARG A 166 -6.72 -10.45 -18.41
C ARG A 166 -8.01 -9.82 -18.96
N LEU A 167 -8.37 -8.63 -18.48
CA LEU A 167 -9.54 -7.88 -18.93
C LEU A 167 -9.26 -7.02 -20.16
N TYR A 168 -8.10 -6.36 -20.21
CA TYR A 168 -7.80 -5.31 -21.19
C TYR A 168 -6.67 -5.66 -22.17
N GLY A 169 -5.87 -6.70 -21.88
CA GLY A 169 -4.67 -7.04 -22.64
C GLY A 169 -3.68 -5.88 -22.70
N GLU A 170 -3.08 -5.67 -23.88
CA GLU A 170 -2.21 -4.52 -24.13
C GLU A 170 -2.93 -3.17 -23.94
N GLY A 171 -4.27 -3.16 -24.07
CA GLY A 171 -5.12 -1.99 -23.79
C GLY A 171 -5.04 -1.48 -22.34
N LEU A 172 -4.47 -2.28 -21.42
CA LEU A 172 -4.20 -1.84 -20.04
C LEU A 172 -3.17 -0.70 -20.01
N LYS A 173 -2.26 -0.65 -20.98
CA LYS A 173 -1.23 0.39 -21.04
C LYS A 173 -1.83 1.79 -21.12
N GLU A 174 -2.85 2.00 -21.95
CA GLU A 174 -3.54 3.28 -22.06
C GLU A 174 -4.29 3.65 -20.76
N ASN A 175 -4.82 2.66 -20.05
CA ASN A 175 -5.47 2.87 -18.75
C ASN A 175 -4.47 3.33 -17.67
N ILE A 176 -3.27 2.73 -17.64
CA ILE A 176 -2.19 3.14 -16.74
C ILE A 176 -1.74 4.57 -17.07
N GLU A 177 -1.54 4.89 -18.35
CA GLU A 177 -1.13 6.24 -18.76
C GLU A 177 -2.16 7.30 -18.38
N ALA A 178 -3.45 7.01 -18.57
CA ALA A 178 -4.52 7.91 -18.17
C ALA A 178 -4.55 8.12 -16.65
N MET A 179 -4.46 7.04 -15.86
CA MET A 179 -4.41 7.11 -14.40
C MET A 179 -3.18 7.88 -13.91
N PHE A 180 -2.03 7.69 -14.54
CA PHE A 180 -0.80 8.42 -14.21
C PHE A 180 -0.96 9.93 -14.42
N LYS A 181 -1.54 10.35 -15.55
CA LYS A 181 -1.83 11.78 -15.80
C LYS A 181 -2.81 12.34 -14.77
N GLU A 182 -3.88 11.61 -14.48
CA GLU A 182 -4.86 11.99 -13.47
C GLU A 182 -4.23 12.16 -12.08
N VAL A 183 -3.39 11.21 -11.66
CA VAL A 183 -2.66 11.27 -10.37
C VAL A 183 -1.71 12.46 -10.32
N LYS A 184 -0.96 12.74 -11.39
CA LYS A 184 -0.03 13.89 -11.45
C LYS A 184 -0.78 15.23 -11.40
N GLU A 185 -1.87 15.35 -12.16
CA GLU A 185 -2.71 16.55 -12.13
C GLU A 185 -3.30 16.76 -10.74
N PHE A 186 -3.83 15.70 -10.13
CA PHE A 186 -4.43 15.80 -8.81
C PHE A 186 -3.40 16.13 -7.73
N ALA A 187 -2.21 15.54 -7.76
CA ALA A 187 -1.12 15.89 -6.83
C ALA A 187 -0.68 17.35 -7.00
N ARG A 188 -0.67 17.87 -8.24
CA ARG A 188 -0.35 19.28 -8.52
C ARG A 188 -1.41 20.23 -7.95
N ASP A 189 -2.68 19.90 -8.11
CA ASP A 189 -3.79 20.71 -7.57
C ASP A 189 -3.76 20.80 -6.03
N LEU A 190 -3.19 19.80 -5.37
CA LEU A 190 -2.97 19.78 -3.92
C LEU A 190 -1.66 20.43 -3.47
N GLU A 191 -0.86 20.97 -4.40
CA GLU A 191 0.49 21.50 -4.16
C GLU A 191 1.47 20.45 -3.59
N LEU A 192 1.30 19.18 -3.99
CA LEU A 192 2.11 18.04 -3.55
C LEU A 192 3.05 17.50 -4.63
N SER A 193 3.16 18.17 -5.79
CA SER A 193 4.06 17.81 -6.89
C SER A 193 5.51 18.20 -6.59
N THR A 194 6.08 17.66 -5.51
CA THR A 194 7.51 17.81 -5.23
C THR A 194 8.34 16.95 -6.19
N GLN A 195 9.63 17.23 -6.29
CA GLN A 195 10.53 16.42 -7.12
C GLN A 195 10.48 14.94 -6.71
N GLU A 196 10.48 14.65 -5.41
CA GLU A 196 10.43 13.29 -4.87
C GLU A 196 9.11 12.59 -5.20
N MET A 197 7.99 13.32 -5.18
CA MET A 197 6.69 12.77 -5.57
C MET A 197 6.65 12.47 -7.07
N GLU A 198 7.20 13.36 -7.91
CA GLU A 198 7.29 13.12 -9.36
C GLU A 198 8.19 11.92 -9.67
N GLU A 199 9.34 11.81 -9.03
CA GLU A 199 10.25 10.66 -9.16
C GLU A 199 9.56 9.35 -8.71
N LEU A 200 8.85 9.38 -7.58
CA LEU A 200 8.09 8.23 -7.08
C LEU A 200 7.02 7.79 -8.09
N LEU A 201 6.22 8.72 -8.59
CA LEU A 201 5.18 8.42 -9.57
C LEU A 201 5.78 7.91 -10.88
N SER A 202 6.82 8.55 -11.43
CA SER A 202 7.46 8.09 -12.67
C SER A 202 8.10 6.72 -12.50
N SER A 203 8.76 6.46 -11.36
CA SER A 203 9.34 5.14 -11.06
C SER A 203 8.28 4.03 -10.98
N SER A 204 7.07 4.37 -10.51
CA SER A 204 5.98 3.40 -10.40
C SER A 204 5.44 2.92 -11.75
N VAL A 205 5.54 3.74 -12.81
CA VAL A 205 5.09 3.36 -14.17
C VAL A 205 6.23 2.96 -15.11
N ALA A 206 7.49 3.22 -14.72
CA ALA A 206 8.68 2.88 -15.50
C ALA A 206 8.74 1.41 -15.97
N PRO A 207 8.27 0.39 -15.21
CA PRO A 207 8.24 -0.99 -15.72
C PRO A 207 7.42 -1.20 -17.00
N VAL A 208 6.44 -0.33 -17.28
CA VAL A 208 5.53 -0.42 -18.45
C VAL A 208 5.99 0.47 -19.60
N PHE A 209 6.61 1.62 -19.31
CA PHE A 209 6.93 2.65 -20.30
C PHE A 209 8.43 2.97 -20.45
N GLY A 210 9.30 2.38 -19.63
CA GLY A 210 10.70 2.79 -19.49
C GLY A 210 10.85 4.17 -18.85
N GLU A 211 12.01 4.81 -19.01
CA GLU A 211 12.28 6.19 -18.52
C GLU A 211 11.59 7.29 -19.36
N SER A 212 10.64 6.92 -20.21
CA SER A 212 10.14 7.75 -21.32
C SER A 212 8.97 8.68 -20.96
N LEU A 213 8.53 8.73 -19.69
CA LEU A 213 7.31 9.43 -19.23
C LEU A 213 7.54 10.38 -18.05
#